data_AF-A0A3P7IQG9-F1
#
_entry.id   AF-A0A3P7IQG9-F1
#
_cell.length_a   1.000
_cell.length_b   1.000
_cell.length_c   1.000
_cell.angle_alpha   90.00
_cell.angle_beta   90.00
_cell.angle_gamma   90.00
#
_symmetry.space_group_name_H-M   'P 1'
#
loop_
_entity.id
_entity.type
_entity.pdbx_description
1 polymer ?
#
loop_
_entity_poly.entity_id
_entity_poly.type
_entity_poly.pdbx_seq_one_letter_code
_entity_poly.pdbx_strand_id
1 'polypeptide(L)'
;MVAHSTAGNENEEVYQFTKPSDEQIEKVKDSYRRQELTIEKDGSKLDNIDNIRANNSEKLPPRRFSGTTAEQMCQSGVAGCVQRFARIRPLIVTAPNYHLMSCLIQKSMSTVMSAIFCYLYREKEFIKEGRNILRELSDIGLCQKENSYKTVDGMIQSLKIEDISQWKFTMVTREPVDRFLSGFIDRCLRFVLCQLFRNL
;
A
#
# COMPACT_ATOMS: atom_id res chain seq x y z
N MET A 1 -55.96 14.52 -4.53
CA MET A 1 -55.62 14.65 -5.96
C MET A 1 -54.12 14.87 -6.02
N VAL A 2 -53.38 13.76 -6.11
CA VAL A 2 -52.56 13.35 -7.27
C VAL A 2 -51.21 14.09 -7.35
N ALA A 3 -50.15 13.27 -7.39
CA ALA A 3 -48.75 13.60 -7.41
C ALA A 3 -48.23 14.10 -8.78
N HIS A 4 -47.10 14.80 -8.74
CA HIS A 4 -45.95 14.68 -9.65
C HIS A 4 -44.74 15.31 -8.91
N SER A 5 -43.78 14.55 -8.38
CA SER A 5 -42.65 13.89 -9.06
C SER A 5 -41.88 14.80 -10.02
N THR A 6 -40.70 15.25 -9.61
CA THR A 6 -39.47 15.04 -10.40
C THR A 6 -38.29 14.83 -9.46
N ALA A 7 -37.80 13.59 -9.44
CA ALA A 7 -36.47 13.20 -9.01
C ALA A 7 -35.48 13.39 -10.18
N GLY A 8 -34.20 13.63 -9.86
CA GLY A 8 -33.08 13.74 -10.80
C GLY A 8 -32.12 14.83 -10.30
N ASN A 9 -30.86 14.57 -9.95
CA ASN A 9 -29.91 13.76 -10.70
C ASN A 9 -29.01 12.96 -9.74
N GLU A 10 -29.01 11.64 -9.91
CA GLU A 10 -28.09 10.73 -9.25
C GLU A 10 -26.68 10.93 -9.81
N ASN A 11 -25.69 10.86 -8.92
CA ASN A 11 -24.27 11.02 -9.20
C ASN A 11 -23.84 10.15 -10.40
N GLU A 12 -23.43 10.81 -11.48
CA GLU A 12 -22.81 10.16 -12.62
C GLU A 12 -21.42 9.66 -12.17
N GLU A 13 -21.31 8.36 -11.88
CA GLU A 13 -20.04 7.74 -11.52
C GLU A 13 -19.06 7.93 -12.69
N VAL A 14 -18.03 8.75 -12.48
CA VAL A 14 -17.03 9.16 -13.48
C VAL A 14 -16.19 7.96 -14.00
N TYR A 15 -16.37 6.75 -13.46
CA TYR A 15 -15.53 5.60 -13.73
C TYR A 15 -16.30 4.33 -14.04
N GLN A 16 -15.88 3.66 -15.12
CA GLN A 16 -16.39 2.34 -15.48
C GLN A 16 -15.70 1.27 -14.63
N PHE A 17 -16.50 0.58 -13.80
CA PHE A 17 -16.03 -0.55 -13.01
C PHE A 17 -15.64 -1.73 -13.90
N THR A 18 -14.36 -2.10 -13.88
CA THR A 18 -13.93 -3.40 -14.39
C THR A 18 -14.02 -4.41 -13.27
N LYS A 19 -14.92 -5.40 -13.41
CA LYS A 19 -15.08 -6.47 -12.43
C LYS A 19 -13.77 -7.27 -12.31
N PRO A 20 -13.27 -7.54 -11.09
CA PRO A 20 -12.15 -8.46 -10.89
C PRO A 20 -12.45 -9.84 -11.46
N SER A 21 -11.44 -10.54 -11.97
CA SER A 21 -11.58 -11.92 -12.41
C SER A 21 -11.85 -12.85 -11.22
N ASP A 22 -12.48 -14.00 -11.48
CA ASP A 22 -12.73 -14.99 -10.42
C ASP A 22 -11.44 -15.47 -9.75
N GLU A 23 -10.33 -15.53 -10.50
CA GLU A 23 -8.99 -15.82 -9.96
C GLU A 23 -8.51 -14.73 -9.00
N GLN A 24 -8.75 -13.45 -9.29
CA GLN A 24 -8.41 -12.35 -8.40
C GLN A 24 -9.24 -12.41 -7.12
N ILE A 25 -10.54 -12.73 -7.23
CA ILE A 25 -11.44 -12.87 -6.09
C ILE A 25 -10.99 -14.01 -5.16
N GLU A 26 -10.66 -15.18 -5.71
CA GLU A 26 -10.17 -16.31 -4.91
C GLU A 26 -8.82 -16.01 -4.25
N LYS A 27 -7.91 -15.30 -4.95
CA LYS A 27 -6.63 -14.85 -4.37
C LYS A 27 -6.83 -13.95 -3.14
N VAL A 28 -7.82 -13.04 -3.17
CA VAL A 28 -8.15 -12.19 -2.01
C VAL A 28 -8.68 -13.04 -0.85
N LYS A 29 -9.63 -13.95 -1.11
CA LYS A 29 -10.18 -14.83 -0.07
C LYS A 29 -9.10 -15.68 0.59
N ASP A 30 -8.22 -16.27 -0.22
CA ASP A 30 -7.09 -17.06 0.27
C ASP A 30 -6.07 -16.22 1.04
N SER A 31 -5.90 -14.94 0.69
CA SER A 31 -5.08 -14.02 1.49
C SER A 31 -5.74 -13.77 2.85
N TYR A 32 -7.01 -13.37 2.88
CA TYR A 32 -7.72 -13.08 4.14
C TYR A 32 -7.73 -14.28 5.07
N ARG A 33 -7.99 -15.48 4.54
CA ARG A 33 -7.92 -16.73 5.30
C ARG A 33 -6.53 -16.98 5.88
N ARG A 34 -5.46 -16.72 5.11
CA ARG A 34 -4.08 -16.88 5.60
C ARG A 34 -3.73 -15.86 6.68
N GLN A 35 -4.21 -14.62 6.57
CA GLN A 35 -4.02 -13.60 7.60
C GLN A 35 -4.71 -14.02 8.91
N GLU A 36 -5.95 -14.51 8.85
CA GLU A 36 -6.69 -15.01 10.02
C GLU A 36 -5.97 -16.17 10.70
N LEU A 37 -5.54 -17.18 9.91
CA LEU A 37 -4.77 -18.30 10.44
C LEU A 37 -3.47 -17.87 11.11
N THR A 38 -2.82 -16.82 10.60
CA THR A 38 -1.58 -16.28 11.18
C THR A 38 -1.86 -15.57 12.51
N ILE A 39 -2.91 -14.74 12.56
CA ILE A 39 -3.32 -14.04 13.78
C ILE A 39 -3.72 -15.04 14.87
N GLU A 40 -4.51 -16.06 14.52
CA GLU A 40 -4.97 -17.08 15.47
C GLU A 40 -3.86 -18.01 15.97
N LYS A 41 -2.90 -18.40 15.12
CA LYS A 41 -1.86 -19.38 15.47
C LYS A 41 -0.59 -18.77 16.05
N ASP A 42 -0.21 -17.57 15.62
CA ASP A 42 1.11 -17.00 15.91
C ASP A 42 1.06 -15.66 16.67
N GLY A 43 -0.13 -15.12 16.97
CA GLY A 43 -0.29 -13.86 17.70
C GLY A 43 0.53 -13.78 19.00
N SER A 44 0.64 -14.88 19.76
CA SER A 44 1.45 -14.96 20.99
C SER A 44 2.93 -15.29 20.78
N LYS A 45 3.31 -15.81 19.60
CA LYS A 45 4.71 -16.13 19.26
C LYS A 45 5.47 -14.94 18.73
N LEU A 46 4.78 -13.95 18.15
CA LEU A 46 5.37 -12.73 17.59
C LEU A 46 6.00 -11.83 18.66
N ASP A 47 5.50 -11.89 19.90
CA ASP A 47 6.02 -11.11 21.02
C ASP A 47 7.05 -11.88 21.87
N ASN A 48 7.31 -13.15 21.54
CA ASN A 48 8.26 -13.98 22.27
C ASN A 48 9.68 -13.80 21.71
N ILE A 49 10.52 -13.08 22.47
CA ILE A 49 11.89 -12.75 22.07
C ILE A 49 12.79 -13.98 21.86
N ASP A 50 12.54 -15.06 22.59
CA ASP A 50 13.34 -16.29 22.48
C ASP A 50 13.02 -17.04 21.18
N ASN A 51 11.74 -17.08 20.79
CA ASN A 51 11.33 -17.61 19.49
C ASN A 51 11.89 -16.78 18.34
N ILE A 52 11.90 -15.44 18.46
CA ILE A 52 12.49 -14.54 17.45
C ILE A 52 13.99 -14.85 17.31
N ARG A 53 14.71 -14.97 18.43
CA ARG A 53 16.15 -15.30 18.44
C ARG A 53 16.42 -16.65 17.80
N ALA A 54 15.66 -17.69 18.17
CA ALA A 54 15.81 -19.02 17.59
C ALA A 54 15.58 -19.02 16.08
N ASN A 55 14.52 -18.35 15.61
CA ASN A 55 14.18 -18.30 14.17
C ASN A 55 15.13 -17.43 13.34
N ASN A 56 15.88 -16.51 13.97
CA ASN A 56 16.89 -15.70 13.31
C ASN A 56 18.33 -16.17 13.61
N SER A 57 18.48 -17.39 14.18
CA SER A 57 19.79 -17.95 14.54
C SER A 57 20.55 -18.59 13.38
N GLU A 58 19.91 -18.73 12.21
CA GLU A 58 20.57 -19.26 11.02
C GLU A 58 21.79 -18.42 10.66
N LYS A 59 22.91 -19.08 10.37
CA LYS A 59 24.10 -18.40 9.89
C LYS A 59 23.77 -17.64 8.62
N LEU A 60 23.92 -16.32 8.67
CA LEU A 60 23.84 -15.49 7.49
C LEU A 60 24.82 -16.03 6.44
N PRO A 61 24.42 -16.05 5.16
CA PRO A 61 25.33 -16.48 4.11
C PRO A 61 26.56 -15.55 4.12
N PRO A 62 27.70 -16.07 3.64
CA PRO A 62 28.90 -15.26 3.52
C PRO A 62 28.59 -13.99 2.72
N ARG A 63 29.20 -12.87 3.12
CA ARG A 63 29.02 -11.61 2.39
C ARG A 63 29.44 -11.83 0.95
N ARG A 64 28.58 -11.40 0.02
CA ARG A 64 28.88 -11.40 -1.41
C ARG A 64 30.17 -10.65 -1.74
N PHE A 65 30.45 -9.58 -0.98
CA PHE A 65 31.67 -8.79 -1.07
C PHE A 65 32.43 -8.93 0.26
N SER A 66 33.39 -9.84 0.30
CA SER A 66 34.24 -10.06 1.47
C SER A 66 35.44 -9.12 1.45
N GLY A 67 35.78 -8.50 2.58
CA GLY A 67 36.92 -7.58 2.69
C GLY A 67 36.67 -6.14 2.23
N THR A 68 35.47 -5.80 1.78
CA THR A 68 35.10 -4.45 1.33
C THR A 68 33.98 -3.88 2.21
N THR A 69 34.08 -2.61 2.61
CA THR A 69 33.00 -1.93 3.33
C THR A 69 31.83 -1.62 2.41
N ALA A 70 30.63 -1.38 2.96
CA ALA A 70 29.47 -0.98 2.16
C ALA A 70 29.75 0.32 1.39
N GLU A 71 30.48 1.27 2.00
CA GLU A 71 30.87 2.52 1.35
C GLU A 71 31.82 2.27 0.16
N GLN A 72 32.89 1.50 0.37
CA GLN A 72 33.85 1.16 -0.68
C GLN A 72 33.16 0.42 -1.84
N MET A 73 32.25 -0.50 -1.53
CA MET A 73 31.46 -1.24 -2.52
C MET A 73 30.57 -0.30 -3.36
N CYS A 74 29.92 0.67 -2.72
CA CYS A 74 29.07 1.63 -3.43
C CYS A 74 29.86 2.67 -4.23
N GLN A 75 31.04 3.07 -3.74
CA GLN A 75 31.92 4.02 -4.44
C GLN A 75 32.60 3.40 -5.66
N SER A 76 32.96 2.11 -5.60
CA SER A 76 33.63 1.40 -6.68
C SER A 76 32.69 0.95 -7.81
N GLY A 77 31.37 1.11 -7.66
CA GLY A 77 30.39 0.76 -8.68
C GLY A 77 30.17 -0.74 -8.92
N VAL A 78 30.86 -1.62 -8.16
CA VAL A 78 30.74 -3.08 -8.28
C VAL A 78 29.39 -3.62 -7.77
N ALA A 79 28.64 -2.82 -7.03
CA ALA A 79 27.27 -3.13 -6.61
C ALA A 79 26.29 -2.04 -7.07
N GLY A 80 25.06 -2.45 -7.38
CA GLY A 80 23.95 -1.53 -7.63
C GLY A 80 23.48 -0.87 -6.33
N CYS A 81 24.18 0.16 -5.88
CA CYS A 81 23.79 0.92 -4.70
C CYS A 81 22.77 2.02 -5.04
N VAL A 82 21.83 2.25 -4.13
CA VAL A 82 20.93 3.40 -4.21
C VAL A 82 21.74 4.68 -3.97
N GLN A 83 21.59 5.66 -4.86
CA GLN A 83 22.27 6.94 -4.76
C GLN A 83 21.85 7.69 -3.49
N ARG A 84 22.82 8.38 -2.86
CA ARG A 84 22.52 9.30 -1.75
C ARG A 84 21.56 10.38 -2.26
N PHE A 85 20.59 10.77 -1.43
CA PHE A 85 19.57 11.78 -1.76
C PHE A 85 18.78 11.52 -3.05
N ALA A 86 18.62 10.24 -3.43
CA ALA A 86 17.76 9.90 -4.56
C ALA A 86 16.35 10.48 -4.37
N ARG A 87 15.84 11.18 -5.38
CA ARG A 87 14.44 11.64 -5.41
C ARG A 87 13.53 10.44 -5.62
N ILE A 88 13.06 9.87 -4.53
CA ILE A 88 12.03 8.84 -4.57
C ILE A 88 10.71 9.54 -4.92
N ARG A 89 10.14 9.20 -6.08
CA ARG A 89 8.83 9.71 -6.48
C ARG A 89 7.76 8.96 -5.68
N PRO A 90 6.96 9.66 -4.87
CA PRO A 90 5.86 9.01 -4.16
C PRO A 90 4.72 8.70 -5.13
N LEU A 91 3.88 7.73 -4.76
CA LEU A 91 2.66 7.41 -5.48
C LEU A 91 1.55 8.35 -4.98
N ILE A 92 0.77 8.92 -5.88
CA ILE A 92 -0.42 9.72 -5.54
C ILE A 92 -1.63 8.81 -5.65
N VAL A 93 -2.55 8.90 -4.70
CA VAL A 93 -3.88 8.27 -4.79
C VAL A 93 -4.98 9.31 -4.64
N THR A 94 -6.11 9.09 -5.29
CA THR A 94 -7.20 10.08 -5.36
C THR A 94 -8.56 9.48 -5.09
N ALA A 95 -9.46 10.31 -4.55
CA ALA A 95 -10.88 10.05 -4.44
C ALA A 95 -11.63 11.26 -5.05
N PRO A 96 -11.86 11.25 -6.37
CA PRO A 96 -12.36 12.42 -7.09
C PRO A 96 -13.72 12.93 -6.61
N ASN A 97 -14.64 12.02 -6.26
CA ASN A 97 -15.96 12.35 -5.73
C ASN A 97 -15.92 13.18 -4.44
N TYR A 98 -14.78 13.18 -3.74
CA TYR A 98 -14.56 13.90 -2.49
C TYR A 98 -13.53 15.04 -2.64
N HIS A 99 -13.01 15.27 -3.84
CA HIS A 99 -11.90 16.21 -4.11
C HIS A 99 -10.69 15.96 -3.20
N LEU A 100 -10.34 14.69 -2.97
CA LEU A 100 -9.22 14.32 -2.11
C LEU A 100 -8.08 13.72 -2.93
N MET A 101 -6.85 14.08 -2.56
CA MET A 101 -5.66 13.34 -2.98
C MET A 101 -4.68 13.15 -1.81
N SER A 102 -4.00 12.01 -1.79
CA SER A 102 -2.95 11.73 -0.83
C SER A 102 -1.65 11.33 -1.50
N CYS A 103 -0.54 11.84 -0.98
CA CYS A 103 0.79 11.38 -1.30
C CYS A 103 1.15 10.16 -0.44
N LEU A 104 1.40 9.00 -1.06
CA LEU A 104 1.79 7.79 -0.36
C LEU A 104 3.30 7.75 -0.12
N ILE A 105 3.68 7.99 1.13
CA ILE A 105 5.05 7.82 1.61
C ILE A 105 5.20 6.40 2.15
N GLN A 106 6.09 5.63 1.54
CA GLN A 106 6.33 4.24 1.92
C GLN A 106 6.64 4.10 3.42
N LYS A 107 6.07 3.05 4.03
CA LYS A 107 6.17 2.72 5.47
C LYS A 107 5.63 3.82 6.40
N SER A 108 4.85 4.77 5.88
CA SER A 108 4.11 5.79 6.64
C SER A 108 2.60 5.62 6.40
N MET A 109 2.04 4.51 6.91
CA MET A 109 0.65 4.10 6.66
C MET A 109 0.26 4.00 5.18
N SER A 110 1.22 3.79 4.27
CA SER A 110 0.98 3.80 2.82
C SER A 110 -0.03 2.75 2.35
N THR A 111 -0.01 1.55 2.92
CA THR A 111 -0.96 0.48 2.59
C THR A 111 -2.38 0.83 3.03
N VAL A 112 -2.54 1.24 4.29
CA VAL A 112 -3.83 1.66 4.86
C VAL A 112 -4.40 2.84 4.09
N MET A 113 -3.57 3.84 3.78
CA MET A 113 -4.01 5.00 3.00
C MET A 113 -4.44 4.61 1.58
N SER A 114 -3.71 3.69 0.93
CA SER A 114 -4.13 3.15 -0.36
C SER A 114 -5.49 2.45 -0.29
N ALA A 115 -5.76 1.71 0.79
CA ALA A 115 -7.04 1.02 1.01
C ALA A 115 -8.18 2.01 1.31
N ILE A 116 -7.95 3.05 2.12
CA ILE A 116 -8.91 4.13 2.37
C ILE A 116 -9.28 4.82 1.05
N PHE A 117 -8.29 5.21 0.26
CA PHE A 117 -8.55 5.88 -1.02
C PHE A 117 -9.23 4.96 -2.03
N CYS A 118 -8.99 3.65 -1.97
CA CYS A 118 -9.73 2.69 -2.78
C CYS A 118 -11.19 2.58 -2.34
N TYR A 119 -11.45 2.51 -1.03
CA TYR A 119 -12.81 2.58 -0.48
C TYR A 119 -13.53 3.85 -0.94
N LEU A 120 -12.92 5.02 -0.82
CA LEU A 120 -13.52 6.29 -1.23
C LEU A 120 -13.72 6.41 -2.76
N TYR A 121 -12.93 5.68 -3.55
CA TYR A 121 -13.04 5.64 -5.00
C TYR A 121 -14.15 4.69 -5.48
N ARG A 122 -14.36 3.55 -4.80
CA ARG A 122 -15.32 2.48 -5.15
C ARG A 122 -16.06 1.96 -3.92
N GLU A 123 -16.79 2.84 -3.26
CA GLU A 123 -17.40 2.56 -1.95
C GLU A 123 -18.39 1.39 -2.00
N LYS A 124 -19.30 1.39 -2.99
CA LYS A 124 -20.34 0.37 -3.14
C LYS A 124 -19.74 -1.01 -3.37
N GLU A 125 -18.75 -1.11 -4.26
CA GLU A 125 -18.07 -2.35 -4.61
C GLU A 125 -17.22 -2.86 -3.45
N PHE A 126 -16.52 -1.96 -2.76
CA PHE A 126 -15.69 -2.30 -1.62
C PHE A 126 -16.53 -2.96 -0.51
N ILE A 127 -17.69 -2.37 -0.20
CA ILE A 127 -18.62 -2.91 0.79
C ILE A 127 -19.24 -4.23 0.29
N LYS A 128 -19.72 -4.26 -0.96
CA LYS A 128 -20.38 -5.44 -1.55
C LYS A 128 -19.47 -6.67 -1.59
N GLU A 129 -18.18 -6.48 -1.84
CA GLU A 129 -17.20 -7.56 -1.88
C GLU A 129 -16.64 -7.92 -0.49
N GLY A 130 -17.15 -7.31 0.60
CA GLY A 130 -16.73 -7.59 1.97
C GLY A 130 -15.27 -7.24 2.24
N ARG A 131 -14.72 -6.25 1.53
CA ARG A 131 -13.33 -5.81 1.70
C ARG A 131 -13.15 -5.09 3.03
N ASN A 132 -11.95 -5.15 3.58
CA ASN A 132 -11.61 -4.51 4.86
C ASN A 132 -10.32 -3.70 4.73
N ILE A 133 -10.38 -2.42 5.12
CA ILE A 133 -9.26 -1.46 5.05
C ILE A 133 -8.01 -1.95 5.78
N LEU A 134 -8.18 -2.71 6.87
CA LEU A 134 -7.07 -3.23 7.68
C LEU A 134 -6.48 -4.52 7.14
N ARG A 135 -7.15 -5.19 6.18
CA ARG A 135 -6.76 -6.49 5.64
C ARG A 135 -6.37 -6.43 4.15
N GLU A 136 -6.58 -5.30 3.50
CA GLU A 136 -6.41 -5.17 2.05
C GLU A 136 -4.93 -5.12 1.64
N LEU A 137 -4.54 -6.15 0.88
CA LEU A 137 -3.27 -6.22 0.15
C LEU A 137 -3.26 -5.24 -1.02
N SER A 138 -2.26 -4.37 -1.06
CA SER A 138 -2.04 -3.43 -2.17
C SER A 138 -1.84 -4.11 -3.53
N ASP A 139 -1.45 -5.39 -3.54
CA ASP A 139 -1.09 -6.14 -4.75
C ASP A 139 -2.28 -6.84 -5.43
N ILE A 140 -3.45 -6.91 -4.77
CA ILE A 140 -4.67 -7.59 -5.26
C ILE A 140 -5.87 -6.61 -5.32
N GLY A 141 -5.59 -5.31 -5.30
CA GLY A 141 -6.57 -4.28 -4.97
C GLY A 141 -7.71 -4.15 -5.98
N LEU A 142 -8.93 -4.02 -5.44
CA LEU A 142 -10.17 -3.68 -6.14
C LEU A 142 -10.05 -2.47 -7.09
N CYS A 143 -9.14 -1.55 -6.77
CA CYS A 143 -8.92 -0.32 -7.54
C CYS A 143 -7.78 -0.41 -8.56
N GLN A 144 -7.05 -1.53 -8.65
CA GLN A 144 -6.04 -1.85 -9.68
C GLN A 144 -5.15 -0.70 -10.19
N LYS A 145 -4.75 0.24 -9.31
CA LYS A 145 -3.99 1.46 -9.65
C LYS A 145 -4.74 2.49 -10.52
N GLU A 146 -6.02 2.30 -10.79
CA GLU A 146 -6.85 3.24 -11.56
C GLU A 146 -6.97 4.61 -10.89
N ASN A 147 -7.00 4.64 -9.56
CA ASN A 147 -7.04 5.88 -8.78
C ASN A 147 -5.64 6.38 -8.39
N SER A 148 -4.58 5.94 -9.09
CA SER A 148 -3.21 6.24 -8.71
C SER A 148 -2.41 6.93 -9.81
N TYR A 149 -1.61 7.92 -9.42
CA TYR A 149 -0.88 8.80 -10.32
C TYR A 149 0.58 8.95 -9.90
N LYS A 150 1.46 9.18 -10.88
CA LYS A 150 2.90 9.40 -10.64
C LYS A 150 3.23 10.86 -10.35
N THR A 151 2.39 11.79 -10.80
CA THR A 151 2.58 13.24 -10.68
C THR A 151 1.23 13.93 -10.49
N VAL A 152 1.25 15.11 -9.86
CA VAL A 152 0.05 15.95 -9.69
C VAL A 152 -0.46 16.43 -11.03
N ASP A 153 0.42 16.83 -11.96
CA ASP A 153 0.01 17.24 -13.30
C ASP A 153 -0.68 16.11 -14.08
N GLY A 154 -0.16 14.88 -13.96
CA GLY A 154 -0.77 13.72 -14.60
C GLY A 154 -2.14 13.39 -14.02
N MET A 155 -2.32 13.61 -12.71
CA MET A 155 -3.62 13.54 -12.06
C MET A 155 -4.57 14.62 -12.61
N ILE A 156 -4.18 15.88 -12.62
CA ILE A 156 -5.00 17.01 -13.10
C ILE A 156 -5.49 16.76 -14.53
N GLN A 157 -4.59 16.33 -15.40
CA GLN A 157 -4.90 16.03 -16.80
C GLN A 157 -5.86 14.83 -16.93
N SER A 158 -5.58 13.73 -16.21
CA SER A 158 -6.39 12.52 -16.28
C SER A 158 -7.80 12.72 -15.71
N LEU A 159 -7.91 13.54 -14.66
CA LEU A 159 -9.16 13.82 -13.95
C LEU A 159 -9.92 15.02 -14.51
N LYS A 160 -9.35 15.72 -15.50
CA LYS A 160 -9.90 16.95 -16.09
C LYS A 160 -10.26 17.98 -15.01
N ILE A 161 -9.38 18.15 -14.02
CA ILE A 161 -9.60 19.09 -12.92
C ILE A 161 -9.41 20.51 -13.44
N GLU A 162 -10.46 21.32 -13.40
CA GLU A 162 -10.41 22.73 -13.79
C GLU A 162 -9.89 23.62 -12.66
N ASP A 163 -10.34 23.37 -11.42
CA ASP A 163 -9.94 24.11 -10.23
C ASP A 163 -9.34 23.18 -9.16
N ILE A 164 -8.02 23.19 -9.06
CA ILE A 164 -7.28 22.41 -8.07
C ILE A 164 -7.42 22.98 -6.64
N SER A 165 -7.89 24.22 -6.48
CA SER A 165 -8.02 24.85 -5.16
C SER A 165 -9.13 24.21 -4.30
N GLN A 166 -10.10 23.55 -4.94
CA GLN A 166 -11.14 22.78 -4.26
C GLN A 166 -10.63 21.43 -3.71
N TRP A 167 -9.44 21.01 -4.13
CA TRP A 167 -8.88 19.73 -3.74
C TRP A 167 -8.13 19.82 -2.42
N LYS A 168 -8.33 18.83 -1.55
CA LYS A 168 -7.57 18.68 -0.31
C LYS A 168 -6.43 17.70 -0.51
N PHE A 169 -5.24 18.19 -0.19
CA PHE A 169 -3.99 17.46 -0.30
C PHE A 169 -3.59 16.93 1.07
N THR A 170 -3.42 15.63 1.18
CA THR A 170 -2.97 14.99 2.43
C THR A 170 -1.67 14.23 2.23
N MET A 171 -0.90 14.15 3.31
CA MET A 171 0.30 13.33 3.38
C MET A 171 0.48 12.89 4.82
N VAL A 172 0.68 11.59 5.02
CA VAL A 172 1.02 11.05 6.33
C VAL A 172 2.53 10.82 6.37
N THR A 173 3.17 11.46 7.33
CA THR A 173 4.59 11.27 7.62
C THR A 173 4.77 10.46 8.90
N ARG A 174 5.96 9.87 9.05
CA ARG A 174 6.39 9.15 10.24
C ARG A 174 7.78 9.64 10.64
N GLU A 175 8.11 9.48 11.92
CA GLU A 175 9.47 9.73 12.42
C GLU A 175 10.50 8.99 11.52
N PRO A 176 11.54 9.69 11.03
CA PRO A 176 12.47 9.13 10.04
C PRO A 176 13.19 7.85 10.46
N VAL A 177 13.62 7.73 11.71
CA VAL A 177 14.32 6.55 12.25
C VAL A 177 13.37 5.36 12.29
N ASP A 178 12.16 5.52 12.83
CA ASP A 178 11.12 4.49 12.85
C ASP A 178 10.74 4.02 11.44
N ARG A 179 10.61 4.97 10.51
CA ARG A 179 10.32 4.65 9.11
C ARG A 179 11.46 3.84 8.49
N PHE A 180 12.71 4.22 8.76
CA PHE A 180 13.88 3.49 8.31
C PHE A 180 13.92 2.08 8.90
N LEU A 181 13.75 1.93 10.21
CA LEU A 181 13.74 0.64 10.90
C LEU A 181 12.63 -0.27 10.36
N SER A 182 11.42 0.28 10.17
CA SER A 182 10.31 -0.48 9.57
C SER A 182 10.64 -0.95 8.15
N GLY A 183 11.25 -0.09 7.32
CA GLY A 183 11.70 -0.46 5.98
C GLY A 183 12.83 -1.49 5.98
N PHE A 184 13.80 -1.34 6.89
CA PHE A 184 14.93 -2.26 7.03
C PHE A 184 14.46 -3.64 7.49
N ILE A 185 13.62 -3.72 8.52
CA ILE A 185 13.06 -4.97 9.04
C ILE A 185 12.26 -5.69 7.95
N ASP A 186 11.42 -4.94 7.21
CA ASP A 186 10.59 -5.46 6.12
C ASP A 186 11.40 -6.08 4.98
N ARG A 187 12.58 -5.53 4.67
CA ARG A 187 13.36 -5.90 3.48
C ARG A 187 14.57 -6.76 3.77
N CYS A 188 15.16 -6.65 4.96
CA CYS A 188 16.47 -7.19 5.25
C CYS A 188 16.48 -8.33 6.29
N LEU A 189 15.43 -8.49 7.10
CA LEU A 189 15.35 -9.61 8.04
C LEU A 189 14.71 -10.84 7.38
N ARG A 190 15.35 -12.00 7.57
CA ARG A 190 15.12 -13.23 6.78
C ARG A 190 13.90 -14.06 7.17
N PHE A 191 13.22 -13.79 8.28
CA PHE A 191 11.83 -14.17 8.66
C PHE A 191 11.72 -13.88 10.18
N VAL A 192 10.71 -13.18 10.71
CA VAL A 192 9.34 -13.67 10.97
C VAL A 192 8.27 -12.58 10.71
N LEU A 193 8.63 -11.31 10.52
CA LEU A 193 7.63 -10.26 10.25
C LEU A 193 7.20 -10.17 8.77
N CYS A 194 7.89 -10.85 7.85
CA CYS A 194 7.62 -10.75 6.42
C CYS A 194 6.33 -11.50 6.00
N GLN A 195 5.83 -12.47 6.77
CA GLN A 195 4.50 -13.05 6.51
C GLN A 195 3.35 -12.12 6.93
N LEU A 196 3.59 -11.15 7.81
CA LEU A 196 2.61 -10.13 8.22
C LEU A 196 2.52 -8.92 7.29
N PHE A 197 3.48 -8.73 6.37
CA PHE A 197 3.45 -7.62 5.41
C PHE A 197 3.59 -8.04 3.94
N ARG A 198 3.81 -9.32 3.64
CA ARG A 198 3.71 -9.87 2.26
C ARG A 198 2.50 -10.78 2.02
N ASN A 199 1.81 -11.22 3.08
CA ASN A 199 0.49 -11.87 2.94
C ASN A 199 -0.66 -10.96 3.41
N LEU A 200 -0.37 -9.68 3.64
CA LEU A 200 -1.25 -8.62 4.12
C LEU A 200 -1.11 -7.37 3.28
#